data_AF-A0A3D5EKL9-F1
#
_entry.id   AF-A0A3D5EKL9-F1
#
_cell.length_a   1.000
_cell.length_b   1.000
_cell.length_c   1.000
_cell.angle_alpha   90.00
_cell.angle_beta   90.00
_cell.angle_gamma   90.00
#
_symmetry.space_group_name_H-M   'P 1'
#
loop_
_entity.id
_entity.type
_entity.pdbx_description
1 polymer ?
#
loop_
_entity_poly.entity_id
_entity_poly.type
_entity_poly.pdbx_seq_one_letter_code
_entity_poly.pdbx_strand_id
1 'polypeptide(L)'
;IENPIDIKGDTTEAEIIKFTYPEMDGNPITPDQRNFDLEAFVALGRHLYLFTKNRTEPFDGITKVYKVGDHAANFDAELIDSFKTCTTMEKLCWITSAALSPDRSKLVLLDSTSIWLFENFQGDKFFSGDVSLIDLGIVTQKEAITFYDDNTIVFTDEEFKGIGGNAYVIELDKVEKKVIRKAPKPNH
;
A
#
# COMPACT_ATOMS: atom_id res chain seq x y z
N ILE A 1 2.72 -15.41 9.37
CA ILE A 1 2.29 -14.48 10.46
C ILE A 1 1.05 -15.04 11.16
N GLU A 2 1.09 -15.23 12.49
CA GLU A 2 -0.09 -15.63 13.27
C GLU A 2 -1.07 -14.46 13.38
N ASN A 3 -2.38 -14.73 13.27
CA ASN A 3 -3.37 -13.69 13.53
C ASN A 3 -3.34 -13.30 15.01
N PRO A 4 -3.38 -12.00 15.37
CA PRO A 4 -3.36 -11.58 16.77
C PRO A 4 -4.49 -12.17 17.63
N ILE A 5 -5.60 -12.56 17.00
CA ILE A 5 -6.76 -13.19 17.64
C ILE A 5 -6.47 -14.63 18.07
N ASP A 6 -5.48 -15.29 17.44
CA ASP A 6 -5.11 -16.68 17.72
C ASP A 6 -4.05 -16.79 18.83
N ILE A 7 -3.55 -15.67 19.37
CA ILE A 7 -2.58 -15.64 20.46
C ILE A 7 -3.30 -16.03 21.76
N LYS A 8 -2.98 -17.22 22.29
CA LYS A 8 -3.63 -17.80 23.49
C LYS A 8 -2.98 -17.40 24.82
N GLY A 9 -2.04 -16.47 24.83
CA GLY A 9 -1.32 -16.05 26.04
C GLY A 9 -0.84 -14.60 25.97
N ASP A 10 -0.20 -14.12 27.05
CA ASP A 10 0.21 -12.73 27.18
C ASP A 10 1.59 -12.44 26.57
N THR A 11 2.19 -13.44 25.93
CA THR A 11 3.53 -13.38 25.34
C THR A 11 3.52 -13.93 23.92
N THR A 12 4.29 -13.29 23.04
CA THR A 12 4.56 -13.75 21.67
C THR A 12 6.05 -13.60 21.36
N GLU A 13 6.59 -14.43 20.48
CA GLU A 13 7.98 -14.30 20.01
C GLU A 13 8.00 -13.54 18.68
N ALA A 14 8.82 -12.50 18.62
CA ALA A 14 9.01 -11.74 17.40
C ALA A 14 10.01 -12.45 16.48
N GLU A 15 9.59 -12.71 15.25
CA GLU A 15 10.45 -13.21 14.18
C GLU A 15 10.99 -12.09 13.31
N ILE A 16 12.21 -12.25 12.78
CA ILE A 16 12.84 -11.27 11.89
C ILE A 16 12.82 -11.80 10.46
N ILE A 17 12.16 -11.05 9.58
CA ILE A 17 12.25 -11.22 8.13
C ILE A 17 13.28 -10.22 7.62
N LYS A 18 14.31 -10.72 6.93
CA LYS A 18 15.30 -9.87 6.26
C LYS A 18 15.10 -9.99 4.75
N PHE A 19 15.25 -8.89 4.05
CA PHE A 19 15.20 -8.91 2.59
C PHE A 19 16.14 -7.88 1.98
N THR A 20 16.53 -8.13 0.73
CA THR A 20 17.30 -7.19 -0.09
C THR A 20 16.52 -6.89 -1.36
N TYR A 21 16.47 -5.63 -1.77
CA TYR A 21 15.90 -5.25 -3.07
C TYR A 21 16.85 -5.69 -4.19
N PRO A 22 16.35 -6.25 -5.30
CA PRO A 22 17.19 -6.82 -6.34
C PRO A 22 18.06 -5.77 -7.04
N GLU A 23 17.66 -4.49 -7.01
CA GLU A 23 18.42 -3.39 -7.57
C GLU A 23 19.50 -2.82 -6.62
N MET A 24 19.53 -3.21 -5.34
CA MET A 24 20.55 -2.75 -4.39
C MET A 24 21.82 -3.60 -4.51
N ASP A 25 22.83 -3.05 -5.19
CA ASP A 25 24.13 -3.69 -5.42
C ASP A 25 25.19 -3.33 -4.36
N GLY A 26 24.81 -2.58 -3.32
CA GLY A 26 25.70 -2.08 -2.26
C GLY A 26 26.31 -0.70 -2.53
N ASN A 27 26.08 -0.12 -3.71
CA ASN A 27 26.48 1.26 -3.99
C ASN A 27 25.50 2.28 -3.36
N PRO A 28 25.94 3.52 -3.10
CA PRO A 28 25.05 4.59 -2.67
C PRO A 28 23.94 4.85 -3.70
N ILE A 29 22.69 4.92 -3.23
CA ILE A 29 21.52 5.19 -4.09
C ILE A 29 21.50 6.67 -4.49
N THR A 30 21.56 6.94 -5.80
CA THR A 30 21.46 8.29 -6.35
C THR A 30 20.06 8.86 -6.16
N PRO A 31 19.88 10.19 -6.12
CA PRO A 31 18.57 10.80 -5.87
C PRO A 31 17.46 10.33 -6.82
N ASP A 32 17.76 10.11 -8.10
CA ASP A 32 16.83 9.62 -9.12
C ASP A 32 16.43 8.16 -8.94
N GLN A 33 17.10 7.42 -8.05
CA GLN A 33 16.85 6.00 -7.77
C GLN A 33 16.24 5.76 -6.38
N ARG A 34 15.93 6.79 -5.58
CA ARG A 34 15.45 6.67 -4.19
C ARG A 34 14.01 6.17 -4.06
N ASN A 35 13.72 4.97 -4.58
CA ASN A 35 12.42 4.32 -4.54
C ASN A 35 12.50 2.94 -3.89
N PHE A 36 13.01 2.93 -2.65
CA PHE A 36 13.25 1.73 -1.85
C PHE A 36 12.82 1.89 -0.38
N ASP A 37 12.27 3.04 -0.02
CA ASP A 37 11.72 3.26 1.32
C ASP A 37 10.48 2.38 1.48
N LEU A 38 10.52 1.39 2.37
CA LEU A 38 9.37 0.52 2.65
C LEU A 38 8.41 1.25 3.58
N GLU A 39 7.22 1.54 3.08
CA GLU A 39 6.25 2.31 3.85
C GLU A 39 5.00 1.51 4.19
N ALA A 40 4.50 0.73 3.24
CA ALA A 40 3.27 -0.02 3.42
C ALA A 40 3.45 -1.48 3.00
N PHE A 41 2.67 -2.38 3.60
CA PHE A 41 2.65 -3.76 3.17
C PHE A 41 1.31 -4.44 3.43
N VAL A 42 1.03 -5.51 2.69
CA VAL A 42 -0.11 -6.40 2.92
C VAL A 42 0.34 -7.85 2.91
N ALA A 43 -0.37 -8.72 3.62
CA ALA A 43 -0.15 -10.17 3.57
C ALA A 43 -1.20 -10.83 2.66
N LEU A 44 -0.74 -11.67 1.73
CA LEU A 44 -1.61 -12.48 0.87
C LEU A 44 -0.99 -13.86 0.63
N GLY A 45 -1.72 -14.91 1.01
CA GLY A 45 -1.18 -16.27 1.03
C GLY A 45 -0.02 -16.39 2.01
N ARG A 46 1.13 -16.90 1.55
CA ARG A 46 2.37 -17.06 2.35
C ARG A 46 3.43 -16.00 2.03
N HIS A 47 2.99 -14.82 1.61
CA HIS A 47 3.86 -13.74 1.18
C HIS A 47 3.43 -12.38 1.74
N LEU A 48 4.42 -11.50 1.86
CA LEU A 48 4.24 -10.08 2.11
C LEU A 48 4.49 -9.31 0.83
N TYR A 49 3.62 -8.35 0.55
CA TYR A 49 3.71 -7.45 -0.58
C TYR A 49 4.04 -6.06 -0.07
N LEU A 50 5.22 -5.57 -0.43
CA LEU A 50 5.90 -4.42 0.12
C LEU A 50 5.79 -3.26 -0.87
N PHE A 51 5.14 -2.17 -0.47
CA PHE A 51 4.94 -0.98 -1.29
C PHE A 51 5.90 0.13 -0.89
N THR A 52 6.55 0.73 -1.88
CA THR A 52 7.54 1.77 -1.62
C THR A 52 6.94 3.17 -1.51
N LYS A 53 7.47 3.97 -0.59
CA LYS A 53 7.37 5.43 -0.60
C LYS A 53 8.45 5.97 -1.55
N ASN A 54 7.99 6.66 -2.58
CA ASN A 54 8.87 7.17 -3.62
C ASN A 54 9.50 8.50 -3.23
N ARG A 55 10.83 8.53 -3.13
CA ARG A 55 11.63 9.72 -2.81
C ARG A 55 12.56 10.14 -3.95
N THR A 56 12.23 9.78 -5.20
CA THR A 56 13.07 10.13 -6.34
C THR A 56 13.14 11.64 -6.54
N GLU A 57 14.30 12.11 -6.98
CA GLU A 57 14.51 13.49 -7.40
C GLU A 57 15.10 13.48 -8.82
N PRO A 58 14.33 13.90 -9.85
CA PRO A 58 12.96 14.42 -9.79
C PRO A 58 11.90 13.36 -9.41
N PHE A 59 10.83 13.83 -8.75
CA PHE A 59 9.72 12.97 -8.32
C PHE A 59 8.88 12.51 -9.51
N ASP A 60 8.71 11.20 -9.68
CA ASP A 60 7.99 10.61 -10.82
C ASP A 60 6.62 9.98 -10.47
N GLY A 61 6.30 9.88 -9.18
CA GLY A 61 5.04 9.36 -8.66
C GLY A 61 4.90 7.84 -8.68
N ILE A 62 5.97 7.08 -8.92
CA ILE A 62 5.91 5.62 -9.02
C ILE A 62 6.05 4.97 -7.64
N THR A 63 5.06 4.20 -7.20
CA THR A 63 5.24 3.20 -6.12
C THR A 63 5.52 1.84 -6.75
N LYS A 64 6.46 1.09 -6.19
CA LYS A 64 6.78 -0.29 -6.59
C LYS A 64 6.18 -1.24 -5.58
N VAL A 65 5.77 -2.44 -6.04
CA VAL A 65 5.37 -3.54 -5.17
C VAL A 65 6.36 -4.68 -5.30
N TYR A 66 6.95 -5.08 -4.18
CA TYR A 66 7.84 -6.23 -4.09
C TYR A 66 7.19 -7.35 -3.29
N LYS A 67 7.62 -8.59 -3.51
CA LYS A 67 7.13 -9.78 -2.81
C LYS A 67 8.26 -10.47 -2.07
N VAL A 68 7.99 -10.87 -0.83
CA VAL A 68 8.87 -11.69 0.02
C VAL A 68 8.05 -12.76 0.74
N GLY A 69 8.69 -13.79 1.28
CA GLY A 69 8.00 -14.78 2.13
C GLY A 69 7.58 -14.19 3.48
N ASP A 70 6.61 -14.82 4.13
CA ASP A 70 5.99 -14.35 5.38
C ASP A 70 6.56 -14.98 6.68
N HIS A 71 7.77 -15.54 6.61
CA HIS A 71 8.40 -16.30 7.69
C HIS A 71 9.86 -15.89 7.90
N ALA A 72 10.41 -16.14 9.09
CA ALA A 72 11.80 -15.83 9.42
C ALA A 72 12.80 -16.45 8.42
N ALA A 73 13.36 -15.61 7.54
CA ALA A 73 14.39 -15.98 6.58
C ALA A 73 15.07 -14.72 6.01
N ASN A 74 16.06 -14.95 5.15
CA ASN A 74 16.60 -13.93 4.26
C ASN A 74 15.98 -14.14 2.87
N PHE A 75 15.34 -13.11 2.32
CA PHE A 75 14.76 -13.13 0.98
C PHE A 75 15.48 -12.18 0.05
N ASP A 76 15.54 -12.55 -1.23
CA ASP A 76 15.68 -11.59 -2.30
C ASP A 76 14.27 -11.16 -2.70
N ALA A 77 13.99 -9.86 -2.64
CA ALA A 77 12.66 -9.34 -2.95
C ALA A 77 12.37 -9.47 -4.45
N GLU A 78 11.19 -9.97 -4.81
CA GLU A 78 10.76 -10.06 -6.20
C GLU A 78 9.98 -8.79 -6.57
N LEU A 79 10.43 -8.01 -7.55
CA LEU A 79 9.64 -6.89 -8.08
C LEU A 79 8.45 -7.44 -8.87
N ILE A 80 7.22 -7.21 -8.37
CA ILE A 80 6.00 -7.72 -8.99
C ILE A 80 5.44 -6.75 -10.03
N ASP A 81 5.34 -5.47 -9.67
CA ASP A 81 4.78 -4.44 -10.54
C ASP A 81 5.12 -3.03 -10.02
N SER A 82 4.68 -2.00 -10.74
CA SER A 82 4.76 -0.61 -10.33
C SER A 82 3.51 0.17 -10.75
N PHE A 83 3.16 1.19 -9.98
CA PHE A 83 2.00 2.03 -10.26
C PHE A 83 2.34 3.50 -10.09
N LYS A 84 1.90 4.32 -11.04
CA LYS A 84 2.06 5.76 -10.98
C LYS A 84 0.85 6.38 -10.28
N THR A 85 1.07 6.97 -9.11
CA THR A 85 0.05 7.67 -8.32
C THR A 85 -0.14 9.09 -8.87
N CYS A 86 0.11 10.13 -8.06
CA CYS A 86 0.14 11.51 -8.50
C CYS A 86 1.57 12.05 -8.62
N THR A 87 1.71 13.16 -9.36
CA THR A 87 2.99 13.85 -9.59
C THR A 87 2.92 15.34 -9.24
N THR A 88 1.92 15.75 -8.46
CA THR A 88 1.69 17.17 -8.12
C THR A 88 2.72 17.66 -7.11
N MET A 89 2.78 17.02 -5.95
CA MET A 89 3.77 17.29 -4.91
C MET A 89 4.14 15.97 -4.23
N GLU A 90 5.44 15.68 -4.17
CA GLU A 90 6.00 14.44 -3.61
C GLU A 90 5.32 14.02 -2.29
N LYS A 91 5.33 14.91 -1.28
CA LYS A 91 4.77 14.61 0.04
C LYS A 91 3.28 14.27 0.06
N LEU A 92 2.51 14.82 -0.87
CA LEU A 92 1.07 14.54 -0.96
C LEU A 92 0.79 13.21 -1.64
N CYS A 93 1.70 12.78 -2.52
CA CYS A 93 1.58 11.60 -3.36
C CYS A 93 2.30 10.37 -2.81
N TRP A 94 2.98 10.51 -1.66
CA TRP A 94 3.57 9.39 -0.97
C TRP A 94 2.48 8.42 -0.54
N ILE A 95 2.63 7.17 -0.97
CA ILE A 95 1.93 6.08 -0.31
C ILE A 95 2.41 6.04 1.14
N THR A 96 1.48 5.95 2.08
CA THR A 96 1.73 5.86 3.53
C THR A 96 1.18 4.59 4.14
N SER A 97 0.17 3.98 3.50
CA SER A 97 -0.44 2.76 4.01
C SER A 97 -1.12 1.95 2.91
N ALA A 98 -1.37 0.67 3.19
CA ALA A 98 -2.03 -0.25 2.28
C ALA A 98 -2.89 -1.25 3.05
N ALA A 99 -4.00 -1.67 2.45
CA ALA A 99 -4.84 -2.72 3.02
C ALA A 99 -5.46 -3.61 1.95
N LEU A 100 -5.64 -4.88 2.28
CA LEU A 100 -6.44 -5.82 1.49
C LEU A 100 -7.77 -6.04 2.18
N SER A 101 -8.86 -6.10 1.40
CA SER A 101 -10.18 -6.46 1.90
C SER A 101 -10.16 -7.87 2.53
N PRO A 102 -11.07 -8.17 3.48
CA PRO A 102 -11.20 -9.50 4.06
C PRO A 102 -11.32 -10.62 3.02
N ASP A 103 -12.12 -10.42 1.96
CA ASP A 103 -12.29 -11.35 0.85
C ASP A 103 -11.11 -11.39 -0.14
N ARG A 104 -10.09 -10.55 0.07
CA ARG A 104 -8.89 -10.40 -0.77
C ARG A 104 -9.16 -9.93 -2.20
N SER A 105 -10.36 -9.42 -2.50
CA SER A 105 -10.74 -8.94 -3.83
C SER A 105 -10.35 -7.48 -4.12
N LYS A 106 -10.02 -6.71 -3.09
CA LYS A 106 -9.69 -5.28 -3.18
C LYS A 106 -8.38 -4.98 -2.49
N LEU A 107 -7.54 -4.19 -3.15
CA LEU A 107 -6.39 -3.54 -2.54
C LEU A 107 -6.66 -2.05 -2.49
N VAL A 108 -6.31 -1.40 -1.38
CA VAL A 108 -6.24 0.05 -1.28
C VAL A 108 -4.84 0.50 -0.96
N LEU A 109 -4.40 1.59 -1.61
CA LEU A 109 -3.22 2.36 -1.22
C LEU A 109 -3.68 3.74 -0.77
N LEU A 110 -3.16 4.19 0.37
CA LEU A 110 -3.44 5.49 0.96
C LEU A 110 -2.29 6.44 0.64
N ASP A 111 -2.62 7.62 0.14
CA ASP A 111 -1.74 8.78 0.19
C ASP A 111 -2.39 9.89 1.04
N SER A 112 -1.76 11.08 1.11
CA SER A 112 -2.26 12.14 2.00
C SER A 112 -3.63 12.70 1.56
N THR A 113 -3.95 12.62 0.28
CA THR A 113 -5.13 13.26 -0.30
C THR A 113 -6.15 12.27 -0.84
N SER A 114 -5.78 11.01 -1.02
CA SER A 114 -6.55 10.06 -1.82
C SER A 114 -6.42 8.63 -1.32
N ILE A 115 -7.42 7.82 -1.67
CA ILE A 115 -7.35 6.37 -1.64
C ILE A 115 -7.38 5.84 -3.08
N TRP A 116 -6.35 5.10 -3.45
CA TRP A 116 -6.29 4.35 -4.70
C TRP A 116 -6.88 2.97 -4.48
N LEU A 117 -8.03 2.70 -5.10
CA LEU A 117 -8.74 1.44 -5.03
C LEU A 117 -8.45 0.59 -6.27
N PHE A 118 -7.96 -0.63 -6.03
CA PHE A 118 -7.69 -1.64 -7.05
C PHE A 118 -8.65 -2.81 -6.90
N GLU A 119 -9.34 -3.17 -7.98
CA GLU A 119 -10.33 -4.25 -8.03
C GLU A 119 -10.13 -5.08 -9.29
N ASN A 120 -10.70 -6.29 -9.37
CA ASN A 120 -10.66 -7.13 -10.57
C ASN A 120 -9.23 -7.47 -11.08
N PHE A 121 -8.24 -7.49 -10.18
CA PHE A 121 -6.88 -7.92 -10.49
C PHE A 121 -6.73 -9.45 -10.53
N GLN A 122 -5.67 -9.94 -11.18
CA GLN A 122 -5.40 -11.38 -11.30
C GLN A 122 -4.27 -11.81 -10.36
N GLY A 123 -4.59 -12.72 -9.43
CA GLY A 123 -3.62 -13.22 -8.45
C GLY A 123 -3.04 -12.10 -7.59
N ASP A 124 -1.72 -11.95 -7.60
CA ASP A 124 -0.99 -10.91 -6.87
C ASP A 124 -0.57 -9.72 -7.75
N LYS A 125 -1.05 -9.65 -9.00
CA LYS A 125 -0.82 -8.52 -9.90
C LYS A 125 -1.83 -7.41 -9.62
N PHE A 126 -1.82 -6.84 -8.42
CA PHE A 126 -2.82 -5.87 -7.97
C PHE A 126 -3.03 -4.71 -8.96
N PHE A 127 -1.95 -4.22 -9.56
CA PHE A 127 -1.99 -3.10 -10.51
C PHE A 127 -2.38 -3.49 -11.94
N SER A 128 -2.83 -4.73 -12.18
CA SER A 128 -3.43 -5.14 -13.44
C SER A 128 -4.94 -4.86 -13.53
N GLY A 129 -5.59 -4.62 -12.38
CA GLY A 129 -7.02 -4.47 -12.25
C GLY A 129 -7.60 -3.11 -12.66
N ASP A 130 -8.87 -2.93 -12.35
CA ASP A 130 -9.55 -1.65 -12.33
C ASP A 130 -8.90 -0.73 -11.29
N VAL A 131 -8.81 0.56 -11.60
CA VAL A 131 -8.25 1.58 -10.71
C VAL A 131 -9.26 2.69 -10.57
N SER A 132 -9.64 2.97 -9.33
CA SER A 132 -10.47 4.12 -8.96
C SER A 132 -9.74 4.97 -7.92
N LEU A 133 -9.99 6.26 -7.95
CA LEU A 133 -9.48 7.23 -6.99
C LEU A 133 -10.65 7.77 -6.16
N ILE A 134 -10.48 7.75 -4.84
CA ILE A 134 -11.39 8.40 -3.89
C ILE A 134 -10.64 9.60 -3.32
N ASP A 135 -11.16 10.80 -3.56
CA ASP A 135 -10.59 12.05 -3.03
C ASP A 135 -11.04 12.22 -1.58
N LEU A 136 -10.09 12.45 -0.67
CA LEU A 136 -10.35 12.65 0.75
C LEU A 136 -10.60 14.13 1.09
N GLY A 137 -10.30 15.06 0.19
CA GLY A 137 -10.49 16.51 0.28
C GLY A 137 -9.62 17.22 1.33
N ILE A 138 -9.39 16.60 2.49
CA ILE A 138 -8.65 17.16 3.60
C ILE A 138 -7.17 16.78 3.49
N VAL A 139 -6.32 17.80 3.34
CA VAL A 139 -4.86 17.68 3.35
C VAL A 139 -4.38 17.60 4.80
N THR A 140 -4.50 16.42 5.39
CA THR A 140 -3.76 16.02 6.59
C THR A 140 -2.89 14.82 6.26
N GLN A 141 -1.84 14.59 7.04
CA GLN A 141 -0.94 13.47 6.84
C GLN A 141 -1.65 12.18 7.29
N LYS A 142 -2.05 11.35 6.34
CA LYS A 142 -2.76 10.08 6.59
C LYS A 142 -1.74 8.97 6.75
N GLU A 143 -1.85 8.16 7.78
CA GLU A 143 -0.78 7.19 8.13
C GLU A 143 -1.25 5.75 8.29
N ALA A 144 -2.56 5.52 8.35
CA ALA A 144 -3.09 4.16 8.42
C ALA A 144 -4.39 4.04 7.63
N ILE A 145 -4.55 2.90 6.97
CA ILE A 145 -5.79 2.46 6.33
C ILE A 145 -6.02 0.98 6.62
N THR A 146 -7.26 0.59 6.84
CA THR A 146 -7.67 -0.80 6.96
C THR A 146 -9.09 -1.00 6.49
N PHE A 147 -9.45 -2.24 6.16
CA PHE A 147 -10.82 -2.63 5.92
C PHE A 147 -11.45 -3.10 7.24
N TYR A 148 -12.63 -2.55 7.56
CA TYR A 148 -13.49 -3.11 8.61
C TYR A 148 -14.28 -4.31 8.08
N ASP A 149 -14.77 -4.21 6.85
CA ASP A 149 -15.41 -5.27 6.06
C ASP A 149 -15.09 -5.05 4.56
N ASP A 150 -15.67 -5.83 3.64
CA ASP A 150 -15.37 -5.73 2.19
C ASP A 150 -15.87 -4.44 1.50
N ASN A 151 -16.66 -3.60 2.20
CA ASN A 151 -17.22 -2.33 1.75
C ASN A 151 -16.73 -1.13 2.59
N THR A 152 -16.42 -1.34 3.87
CA THR A 152 -16.13 -0.28 4.83
C THR A 152 -14.63 -0.14 5.06
N ILE A 153 -14.09 1.05 4.79
CA ILE A 153 -12.69 1.41 5.05
C ILE A 153 -12.62 2.35 6.24
N VAL A 154 -11.64 2.11 7.10
CA VAL A 154 -11.25 3.01 8.19
C VAL A 154 -9.85 3.51 7.94
N PHE A 155 -9.61 4.82 8.09
CA PHE A 155 -8.29 5.41 7.96
C PHE A 155 -8.07 6.52 8.99
N THR A 156 -6.82 6.84 9.28
CA THR A 156 -6.47 7.85 10.30
C THR A 156 -5.48 8.89 9.79
N ASP A 157 -5.47 10.07 10.41
CA ASP A 157 -4.42 11.07 10.24
C ASP A 157 -3.58 11.27 11.49
N GLU A 158 -2.33 11.68 11.29
CA GLU A 158 -1.40 12.03 12.35
C GLU A 158 -1.76 13.39 12.97
N GLU A 159 -1.58 13.50 14.29
CA GLU A 159 -1.68 14.78 14.97
C GLU A 159 -0.39 15.58 14.74
N PHE A 160 -0.51 16.72 14.08
CA PHE A 160 0.58 17.68 13.93
C PHE A 160 0.18 19.05 14.47
N LYS A 161 0.87 19.50 15.52
CA LYS A 161 0.64 20.79 16.19
C LYS A 161 -0.83 21.01 16.62
N GLY A 162 -1.50 19.96 17.09
CA GLY A 162 -2.89 20.01 17.56
C GLY A 162 -3.95 19.94 16.46
N ILE A 163 -3.57 19.59 15.23
CA ILE A 163 -4.49 19.33 14.11
C ILE A 163 -4.29 17.89 13.64
N GLY A 164 -5.37 17.14 13.46
CA GLY A 164 -5.35 15.71 13.07
C GLY A 164 -5.67 14.79 14.25
N GLY A 165 -5.19 13.55 14.22
CA GLY A 165 -5.46 12.53 15.25
C GLY A 165 -6.87 11.94 15.17
N ASN A 166 -7.52 12.03 14.00
CA ASN A 166 -8.88 11.55 13.77
C ASN A 166 -8.88 10.20 13.08
N ALA A 167 -9.97 9.45 13.30
CA ALA A 167 -10.33 8.30 12.49
C ALA A 167 -11.54 8.66 11.61
N TYR A 168 -11.49 8.18 10.38
CA TYR A 168 -12.49 8.41 9.35
C TYR A 168 -12.99 7.07 8.85
N VAL A 169 -14.25 7.04 8.43
CA VAL A 169 -14.89 5.85 7.87
C VAL A 169 -15.53 6.23 6.55
N ILE A 170 -15.30 5.41 5.52
CA ILE A 170 -15.99 5.50 4.24
C ILE A 170 -16.58 4.15 3.85
N GLU A 171 -17.74 4.20 3.22
CA GLU A 171 -18.38 3.05 2.60
C GLU A 171 -18.19 3.12 1.09
N LEU A 172 -17.56 2.10 0.51
CA LEU A 172 -17.16 2.06 -0.89
C LEU A 172 -18.34 2.15 -1.87
N ASP A 173 -19.53 1.71 -1.49
CA ASP A 173 -20.74 1.81 -2.31
C ASP A 173 -21.44 3.18 -2.23
N LYS A 174 -21.10 4.00 -1.24
CA LYS A 174 -21.68 5.34 -1.02
C LYS A 174 -20.75 6.49 -1.38
N VAL A 175 -19.45 6.23 -1.47
CA VAL A 175 -18.45 7.26 -1.79
C VAL A 175 -18.30 7.46 -3.30
N GLU A 176 -18.04 8.69 -3.72
CA GLU A 176 -17.71 8.98 -5.12
C GLU A 176 -16.35 8.37 -5.50
N LYS A 177 -16.31 7.64 -6.61
CA LYS A 177 -15.12 7.00 -7.16
C LYS A 177 -14.83 7.56 -8.54
N LYS A 178 -13.69 8.23 -8.70
CA LYS A 178 -13.19 8.62 -10.02
C LYS A 178 -12.48 7.44 -10.67
N VAL A 179 -13.07 6.88 -11.72
CA VAL A 179 -12.43 5.80 -12.50
C VAL A 179 -11.20 6.35 -13.22
N ILE A 180 -10.03 5.79 -12.91
CA ILE A 180 -8.75 6.14 -13.53
C ILE A 180 -8.45 5.20 -14.69
N ARG A 181 -8.70 3.90 -14.50
CA ARG A 181 -8.45 2.87 -15.50
C ARG A 181 -9.40 1.69 -15.29
N LYS A 182 -9.81 1.04 -16.37
CA LYS A 182 -10.46 -0.27 -16.34
C LYS A 182 -9.51 -1.35 -16.86
N ALA A 183 -9.54 -2.52 -16.24
CA ALA A 183 -8.76 -3.67 -16.68
C ALA A 183 -9.10 -4.02 -18.13
N PRO A 184 -8.14 -4.48 -18.94
CA PRO A 184 -8.43 -5.00 -20.27
C PRO A 184 -9.45 -6.13 -20.16
N LYS A 185 -10.48 -6.11 -21.01
CA LYS A 185 -11.41 -7.24 -21.09
C LYS A 185 -10.62 -8.47 -21.54
N PRO A 186 -10.80 -9.64 -20.92
CA PRO A 186 -10.21 -10.87 -21.43
C PRO A 186 -10.72 -11.07 -22.86
N ASN A 187 -9.80 -11.28 -23.81
CA ASN A 187 -10.16 -11.66 -25.17
C ASN A 187 -10.83 -13.04 -25.09
N HIS A 188 -12.10 -13.12 -25.51
CA HIS A 188 -12.83 -14.38 -25.68
C HIS A 188 -12.33 -15.15 -26.90
#